data_AF-A0A133XP91-F1
#
_entry.id   AF-A0A133XP91-F1
#
_cell.length_a   1.000
_cell.length_b   1.000
_cell.length_c   1.000
_cell.angle_alpha   90.00
_cell.angle_beta   90.00
_cell.angle_gamma   90.00
#
_symmetry.space_group_name_H-M   'P 1'
#
loop_
_entity.id
_entity.type
_entity.pdbx_description
1 polymer ?
#
loop_
_entity_poly.entity_id
_entity_poly.type
_entity_poly.pdbx_seq_one_letter_code
_entity_poly.pdbx_strand_id
1 'polypeptide(L)'
;MKWLFDELKNLAAQLKRGETWLGLALLTGFGLLTYTVSQFAFKTDSVLRYLHYTAASCRDLSNGPIIFLFCGMIFFGLAVVVTFGEFQRYFDCRKRAGHYEARQALIQGTIWGLVAIGISAAALLFFWTYCR
;
A
#
# COMPACT_ATOMS: atom_id res chain seq x y z
N MET A 1 -22.45 -24.75 10.67
CA MET A 1 -22.94 -23.37 10.43
C MET A 1 -22.86 -22.46 11.66
N LYS A 2 -23.16 -22.93 12.89
CA LYS A 2 -22.96 -22.13 14.13
C LYS A 2 -21.53 -21.61 14.29
N TRP A 3 -20.53 -22.44 13.96
CA TRP A 3 -19.11 -22.06 14.01
C TRP A 3 -18.76 -20.86 13.11
N LEU A 4 -19.26 -20.81 11.87
CA LEU A 4 -19.07 -19.67 10.97
C LEU A 4 -19.74 -18.39 11.51
N PHE A 5 -20.92 -18.51 12.12
CA PHE A 5 -21.60 -17.37 12.73
C PHE A 5 -20.87 -16.85 13.97
N ASP A 6 -20.29 -17.73 14.79
CA ASP A 6 -19.48 -17.34 15.96
C ASP A 6 -18.15 -16.71 15.54
N GLU A 7 -17.51 -17.20 14.47
CA GLU A 7 -16.36 -16.53 13.87
C GLU A 7 -16.72 -15.16 13.29
N LEU A 8 -17.85 -15.05 12.58
CA LEU A 8 -18.34 -13.75 12.08
C LEU A 8 -18.63 -12.77 13.23
N LYS A 9 -19.17 -13.26 14.35
CA LYS A 9 -19.47 -12.46 15.54
C LYS A 9 -18.19 -12.02 16.25
N ASN A 10 -17.18 -12.88 16.31
CA ASN A 10 -15.86 -12.56 16.86
C ASN A 10 -15.09 -11.58 15.95
N LEU A 11 -15.15 -11.77 14.64
CA LEU A 11 -14.64 -10.82 13.65
C LEU A 11 -15.37 -9.47 13.74
N ALA A 12 -16.70 -9.47 13.88
CA ALA A 12 -17.47 -8.24 14.08
C ALA A 12 -17.16 -7.55 15.41
N ALA A 13 -16.88 -8.31 16.48
CA ALA A 13 -16.41 -7.77 17.76
C ALA A 13 -15.00 -7.17 17.66
N GLN A 14 -14.12 -7.77 16.85
CA GLN A 14 -12.82 -7.19 16.51
C GLN A 14 -12.96 -5.96 15.62
N LEU A 15 -13.89 -5.95 14.66
CA LEU A 15 -14.20 -4.81 13.79
C LEU A 15 -14.74 -3.60 14.57
N LYS A 16 -15.28 -3.84 15.77
CA LYS A 16 -15.75 -2.80 16.70
C LYS A 16 -14.63 -2.17 17.54
N ARG A 17 -13.42 -2.74 17.56
CA ARG A 17 -12.25 -2.09 18.18
C ARG A 17 -11.72 -1.01 17.23
N GLY A 18 -11.45 0.19 17.73
CA GLY A 18 -10.84 1.25 16.91
C GLY A 18 -9.50 0.85 16.24
N GLU A 19 -8.85 -0.21 16.74
CA GLU A 19 -7.63 -0.80 16.18
C GLU A 19 -7.86 -1.36 14.75
N THR A 20 -9.01 -1.98 14.47
CA THR A 20 -9.32 -2.55 13.16
C THR A 20 -9.71 -1.48 12.14
N TRP A 21 -10.34 -0.38 12.58
CA TRP A 21 -10.59 0.77 11.72
C TRP A 21 -9.32 1.42 11.20
N LEU A 22 -8.28 1.50 12.04
CA LEU A 22 -6.98 2.03 11.64
C LEU A 22 -6.31 1.12 10.61
N GLY A 23 -6.35 -0.20 10.82
CA GLY A 23 -5.90 -1.17 9.82
C GLY A 23 -6.68 -1.11 8.50
N LEU A 24 -8.01 -0.98 8.56
CA LEU A 24 -8.87 -0.85 7.39
C LEU A 24 -8.60 0.46 6.63
N ALA A 25 -8.40 1.57 7.34
CA ALA A 25 -8.04 2.85 6.76
C ALA A 25 -6.68 2.78 6.05
N LEU A 26 -5.70 2.12 6.66
CA LEU A 26 -4.39 1.89 6.06
C LEU A 26 -4.48 1.04 4.79
N LEU A 27 -5.26 -0.04 4.84
CA LEU A 27 -5.44 -0.97 3.72
C LEU A 27 -6.11 -0.26 2.55
N THR A 28 -7.14 0.52 2.86
CA THR A 28 -7.87 1.32 1.88
C THR A 28 -6.97 2.40 1.28
N GLY A 29 -6.19 3.10 2.11
CA GLY A 29 -5.26 4.13 1.68
C GLY A 29 -4.17 3.60 0.76
N PHE A 30 -3.49 2.52 1.15
CA PHE A 30 -2.48 1.89 0.30
C PHE A 30 -3.10 1.23 -0.93
N GLY A 31 -4.28 0.61 -0.81
CA GLY A 31 -5.02 0.05 -1.95
C GLY A 31 -5.40 1.11 -2.98
N LEU A 32 -5.81 2.31 -2.55
CA LEU A 32 -6.06 3.45 -3.44
C LEU A 32 -4.78 3.92 -4.13
N LEU A 33 -3.67 4.02 -3.39
CA LEU A 33 -2.36 4.37 -3.99
C LEU A 33 -1.94 3.33 -5.03
N THR A 34 -2.03 2.05 -4.71
CA THR A 34 -1.77 0.97 -5.67
C THR A 34 -2.69 1.07 -6.89
N TYR A 35 -3.99 1.24 -6.69
CA TYR A 35 -4.96 1.38 -7.78
C TYR A 35 -4.60 2.55 -8.72
N THR A 36 -4.32 3.72 -8.17
CA THR A 36 -3.95 4.90 -8.97
C THR A 36 -2.66 4.66 -9.77
N VAL A 37 -1.61 4.13 -9.13
CA VAL A 37 -0.36 3.78 -9.80
C VAL A 37 -0.58 2.74 -10.90
N SER A 38 -1.37 1.69 -10.64
CA SER A 38 -1.69 0.65 -11.62
C SER A 38 -2.45 1.19 -12.83
N GLN A 39 -3.41 2.10 -12.63
CA GLN A 39 -4.14 2.75 -13.73
C GLN A 39 -3.20 3.53 -14.66
N PHE A 40 -2.17 4.19 -14.13
CA PHE A 40 -1.14 4.83 -14.94
C PHE A 40 -0.21 3.81 -15.61
N ALA A 41 0.21 2.77 -14.87
CA ALA A 41 1.06 1.71 -15.42
C ALA A 41 0.41 1.00 -16.60
N PHE A 42 -0.89 0.69 -16.55
CA PHE A 42 -1.62 0.07 -17.66
C PHE A 42 -1.69 0.95 -18.91
N LYS A 43 -1.67 2.28 -18.77
CA LYS A 43 -1.60 3.19 -19.93
C LYS A 43 -0.23 3.17 -20.61
N THR A 44 0.82 2.87 -19.85
CA THR A 44 2.20 2.78 -20.36
C THR A 44 2.61 1.38 -20.80
N ASP A 45 1.77 0.36 -20.56
CA ASP A 45 2.08 -1.03 -20.90
C ASP A 45 2.06 -1.24 -22.42
N SER A 46 3.19 -1.72 -22.95
CA SER A 46 3.39 -2.00 -24.37
C SER A 46 2.47 -3.11 -24.89
N VAL A 47 2.05 -4.06 -24.04
CA VAL A 47 1.13 -5.13 -24.42
C VAL A 47 -0.28 -4.59 -24.64
N LEU A 48 -0.78 -3.76 -23.73
CA LEU A 48 -2.10 -3.14 -23.88
C LEU A 48 -2.13 -2.12 -25.02
N ARG A 49 -1.01 -1.43 -25.26
CA ARG A 49 -0.85 -0.52 -26.40
C ARG A 49 -0.81 -1.29 -27.73
N TYR A 50 -0.13 -2.43 -27.78
CA TYR A 50 -0.14 -3.34 -28.94
C TYR A 50 -1.55 -3.88 -29.24
N LEU A 51 -2.31 -4.20 -28.19
CA LEU A 51 -3.71 -4.63 -28.29
C LEU A 51 -4.70 -3.47 -28.55
N HIS A 52 -4.23 -2.24 -28.76
CA HIS A 52 -5.04 -1.03 -29.02
C HIS A 52 -6.11 -0.71 -27.95
N TYR A 53 -6.00 -1.26 -26.74
CA TYR A 53 -6.94 -0.97 -25.65
C TYR A 53 -6.68 0.38 -24.98
N THR A 54 -5.49 0.97 -25.17
CA THR A 54 -5.10 2.23 -24.51
C THR A 54 -4.64 3.27 -25.55
N ALA A 55 -5.43 4.34 -25.72
CA ALA A 55 -5.15 5.46 -26.63
C ALA A 55 -4.37 6.60 -25.94
N ALA A 56 -3.39 6.26 -25.09
CA ALA A 56 -2.59 7.27 -24.39
C ALA A 56 -1.30 7.58 -25.16
N SER A 57 -1.06 8.86 -25.44
CA SER A 57 0.12 9.38 -26.14
C SER A 57 1.36 9.43 -25.24
N CYS A 58 1.62 8.38 -24.44
CA CYS A 58 2.81 8.33 -23.59
C CYS A 58 4.05 7.95 -24.41
N ARG A 59 5.21 8.44 -23.98
CA ARG A 59 6.52 8.11 -24.58
C ARG A 59 6.89 6.65 -24.28
N ASP A 60 7.59 5.97 -25.21
CA ASP A 60 8.02 4.59 -24.99
C ASP A 60 8.98 4.50 -23.79
N LEU A 61 8.70 3.55 -22.89
CA LEU A 61 9.53 3.28 -21.72
C LEU A 61 10.81 2.56 -22.13
N SER A 62 11.96 3.13 -21.80
CA SER A 62 13.25 2.45 -21.92
C SER A 62 13.48 1.48 -20.76
N ASN A 63 14.46 0.58 -20.90
CA ASN A 63 14.76 -0.45 -19.89
C ASN A 63 15.06 0.14 -18.49
N GLY A 64 15.69 1.31 -18.41
CA GLY A 64 16.05 1.95 -17.13
C GLY A 64 14.84 2.31 -16.28
N PRO A 65 13.90 3.14 -16.78
CA PRO A 65 12.64 3.44 -16.09
C PRO A 65 11.81 2.22 -15.71
N ILE A 66 11.78 1.18 -16.56
CA ILE A 66 11.08 -0.07 -16.25
C ILE A 66 11.68 -0.71 -14.99
N ILE A 67 13.01 -0.83 -14.92
CA ILE A 67 13.70 -1.38 -13.76
C ILE A 67 13.43 -0.52 -12.51
N PHE A 68 13.49 0.81 -12.64
CA PHE A 68 13.21 1.73 -11.53
C PHE A 68 11.78 1.55 -10.98
N LEU A 69 10.77 1.50 -11.85
CA LEU A 69 9.37 1.28 -11.46
C LEU A 69 9.18 -0.10 -10.84
N PHE A 70 9.81 -1.13 -11.40
CA PHE A 70 9.73 -2.50 -10.89
C PHE A 70 10.33 -2.63 -9.49
N CYS A 71 11.54 -2.11 -9.29
CA CYS A 71 12.15 -2.02 -7.96
C CYS A 71 11.27 -1.19 -7.00
N GLY A 72 10.73 -0.06 -7.46
CA GLY A 72 9.81 0.78 -6.70
C GLY A 72 8.59 0.01 -6.20
N MET A 73 7.97 -0.84 -7.03
CA MET A 73 6.82 -1.67 -6.62
C MET A 73 7.20 -2.68 -5.52
N ILE A 74 8.37 -3.31 -5.61
CA ILE A 74 8.85 -4.24 -4.57
C ILE A 74 9.07 -3.49 -3.26
N PHE A 75 9.79 -2.37 -3.28
CA PHE A 75 10.04 -1.57 -2.08
C PHE A 75 8.76 -0.99 -1.49
N PHE A 76 7.81 -0.58 -2.32
CA PHE A 76 6.48 -0.16 -1.89
C PHE A 76 5.75 -1.29 -1.17
N GLY A 77 5.70 -2.50 -1.76
CA GLY A 77 5.06 -3.65 -1.15
C GLY A 77 5.68 -4.03 0.19
N LEU A 78 7.02 -4.06 0.27
CA LEU A 78 7.74 -4.31 1.52
C LEU A 78 7.45 -3.25 2.57
N ALA A 79 7.48 -1.96 2.19
CA ALA A 79 7.17 -0.87 3.10
C ALA A 79 5.74 -0.97 3.66
N VAL A 80 4.75 -1.26 2.81
CA VAL A 80 3.37 -1.48 3.24
C VAL A 80 3.25 -2.63 4.23
N VAL A 81 3.86 -3.79 3.94
CA VAL A 81 3.82 -4.96 4.84
C VAL A 81 4.48 -4.64 6.17
N VAL A 82 5.64 -3.98 6.17
CA VAL A 82 6.34 -3.57 7.40
C VAL A 82 5.49 -2.59 8.20
N THR A 83 4.91 -1.58 7.54
CA THR A 83 4.00 -0.64 8.20
C THR A 83 2.85 -1.36 8.88
N PHE A 84 2.19 -2.30 8.20
CA PHE A 84 1.12 -3.11 8.80
C PHE A 84 1.59 -3.92 10.01
N GLY A 85 2.74 -4.60 9.90
CA GLY A 85 3.30 -5.38 11.00
C GLY A 85 3.64 -4.51 12.22
N GLU A 86 4.19 -3.32 12.01
CA GLU A 86 4.51 -2.37 13.07
C GLU A 86 3.26 -1.78 13.74
N PHE A 87 2.18 -1.52 12.98
CA PHE A 87 0.91 -1.12 13.56
C PHE A 87 0.25 -2.25 14.37
N GLN A 88 0.36 -3.50 13.93
CA GLN A 88 -0.10 -4.66 14.73
C GLN A 88 0.71 -4.76 16.03
N ARG A 89 2.05 -4.65 15.96
CA ARG A 89 2.94 -4.65 17.12
C ARG A 89 2.61 -3.53 18.09
N TYR A 90 2.30 -2.34 17.59
CA TYR A 90 1.88 -1.20 18.41
C TYR A 90 0.66 -1.54 19.29
N PHE A 91 -0.39 -2.14 18.72
CA PHE A 91 -1.59 -2.49 19.46
C PHE A 91 -1.35 -3.61 20.48
N ASP A 92 -0.51 -4.59 20.15
CA ASP A 92 -0.15 -5.67 21.07
C ASP A 92 0.68 -5.16 22.25
N CYS A 93 1.68 -4.31 22.01
CA CYS A 93 2.47 -3.67 23.07
C CYS A 93 1.61 -2.74 23.93
N ARG A 94 0.64 -2.03 23.33
CA ARG A 94 -0.31 -1.17 24.05
C ARG A 94 -1.20 -1.97 25.02
N LYS A 95 -1.65 -3.17 24.63
CA LYS A 95 -2.43 -4.07 25.50
C LYS A 95 -1.61 -4.63 26.66
N ARG A 96 -0.31 -4.84 26.46
CA ARG A 96 0.62 -5.38 27.47
C ARG A 96 1.28 -4.32 28.36
N ALA A 97 0.81 -3.06 28.31
CA ALA A 97 1.36 -1.91 29.06
C ALA A 97 2.85 -1.58 28.78
N GLY A 98 3.43 -2.08 27.69
CA GLY A 98 4.80 -1.79 27.26
C GLY A 98 4.91 -0.45 26.53
N HIS A 99 4.98 0.66 27.28
CA HIS A 99 4.91 2.02 26.70
C HIS A 99 6.08 2.39 25.78
N TYR A 100 7.29 1.91 26.08
CA TYR A 100 8.47 2.21 25.27
C TYR A 100 8.43 1.53 23.90
N GLU A 101 8.14 0.22 23.89
CA GLU A 101 8.05 -0.57 22.65
C GLU A 101 6.86 -0.13 21.77
N ALA A 102 5.74 0.26 22.38
CA ALA A 102 4.62 0.83 21.65
C ALA A 102 5.03 2.12 20.91
N ARG A 103 5.75 3.03 21.58
CA ARG A 103 6.19 4.27 20.92
C ARG A 103 7.16 3.98 19.77
N GLN A 104 8.07 3.04 19.95
CA GLN A 104 9.01 2.65 18.89
C GLN A 104 8.28 2.03 17.68
N ALA A 105 7.31 1.14 17.91
CA ALA A 105 6.51 0.54 16.85
C ALA A 105 5.72 1.59 16.07
N LEU A 106 5.15 2.59 16.76
CA LEU A 106 4.42 3.68 16.11
C LEU A 106 5.35 4.55 15.24
N ILE A 107 6.55 4.88 15.74
CA ILE A 107 7.54 5.65 14.97
C ILE A 107 7.99 4.86 13.74
N GLN A 108 8.35 3.58 13.90
CA GLN A 108 8.78 2.73 12.79
C GLN A 108 7.66 2.56 11.75
N GLY A 109 6.43 2.27 12.18
CA GLY A 109 5.27 2.18 11.29
C GLY A 109 5.04 3.48 10.51
N THR A 110 5.14 4.64 11.18
CA THR A 110 4.99 5.95 10.55
C THR A 110 6.09 6.22 9.52
N ILE A 111 7.35 5.92 9.83
CA ILE A 111 8.49 6.10 8.91
C ILE A 111 8.28 5.26 7.65
N TRP A 112 7.98 3.97 7.80
CA TRP A 112 7.74 3.08 6.66
C TRP A 112 6.51 3.49 5.85
N GLY A 113 5.47 4.01 6.52
CA GLY A 113 4.28 4.53 5.85
C GLY A 113 4.61 5.75 5.00
N LEU A 114 5.42 6.68 5.51
CA LEU A 114 5.90 7.84 4.75
C LEU A 114 6.78 7.42 3.58
N VAL A 115 7.63 6.40 3.75
CA VAL A 115 8.43 5.83 2.66
C VAL A 115 7.52 5.26 1.56
N ALA A 116 6.50 4.48 1.93
CA ALA A 116 5.54 3.94 0.96
C ALA A 116 4.80 5.05 0.19
N ILE A 117 4.36 6.09 0.88
CA ILE A 117 3.74 7.28 0.26
C ILE A 117 4.74 7.97 -0.69
N GLY A 118 5.99 8.15 -0.26
CA GLY A 118 7.03 8.76 -1.08
C GLY A 118 7.32 7.99 -2.36
N ILE A 119 7.41 6.66 -2.30
CA ILE A 119 7.59 5.80 -3.47
C ILE A 119 6.40 5.93 -4.43
N SER A 120 5.17 5.90 -3.91
CA SER A 120 3.97 6.04 -4.73
C SER A 120 3.88 7.43 -5.37
N ALA A 121 4.19 8.49 -4.63
CA ALA A 121 4.21 9.86 -5.15
C ALA A 121 5.28 10.03 -6.24
N ALA A 122 6.48 9.47 -6.05
CA ALA A 122 7.53 9.50 -7.06
C ALA A 122 7.10 8.77 -8.35
N ALA A 123 6.45 7.61 -8.23
CA ALA A 123 5.90 6.89 -9.37
C ALA A 123 4.81 7.70 -10.09
N LEU A 124 3.89 8.32 -9.36
CA LEU A 124 2.84 9.17 -9.94
C LEU A 124 3.42 10.39 -10.68
N LEU A 125 4.40 11.08 -10.09
CA LEU A 125 5.10 12.19 -10.73
C LEU A 125 5.84 11.74 -11.99
N PHE A 126 6.47 10.56 -11.95
CA PHE A 126 7.11 9.96 -13.11
C PHE A 126 6.10 9.72 -14.23
N PHE A 127 4.97 9.06 -13.94
CA PHE A 127 3.93 8.82 -14.95
C PHE A 127 3.31 10.12 -15.48
N TRP A 128 3.10 11.12 -14.62
CA TRP A 128 2.57 12.42 -15.03
C TRP A 128 3.50 13.17 -15.99
N THR A 129 4.82 13.09 -15.76
CA THR A 129 5.82 13.70 -16.67
C THR A 129 6.02 12.91 -17.96
N TYR A 130 5.86 11.58 -17.94
CA TYR A 130 6.02 10.70 -19.12
C TYR A 130 4.80 10.63 -20.04
N CYS A 131 3.60 10.88 -19.51
CA CYS A 131 2.33 10.82 -20.25
C CYS A 131 1.73 12.19 -20.58
N ARG A 132 2.45 13.28 -20.33
CA ARG A 132 2.13 14.62 -20.81
C ARG A 132 2.72 14.84 -22.20
#